data_AF-A0A564Z332-F1
#
_entry.id   AF-A0A564Z332-F1
#
_cell.length_a   1.000
_cell.length_b   1.000
_cell.length_c   1.000
_cell.angle_alpha   90.00
_cell.angle_beta   90.00
_cell.angle_gamma   90.00
#
_symmetry.space_group_name_H-M   'P 1'
#
loop_
_entity.id
_entity.type
_entity.pdbx_description
1 polymer ?
#
loop_
_entity_poly.entity_id
_entity_poly.type
_entity_poly.pdbx_seq_one_letter_code
_entity_poly.pdbx_strand_id
1 'polypeptide(L)'
;MPSFLLAACRVFERNGKCRGYKIDSLPEAQKWVAMEFNDCGHTLHGELPSCAVGRLSVFAQTVLAMAVAERQLCLEHRDLHMDNVLIRPRLKGNAMGAGCDTDAPSSTLDGTVHQPCAGPSVSIIDFTFSRLNMNATYLSSNKTLLKEVQNGASGSYEKRFKPRGNCIWLGVIAEYLKTAEPTVTQCEVHHSSVTNLETKWNAILNLLKTSKSAVDFVKKAQTEAKFLFL
;
A
#
# COMPACT_ATOMS: atom_id res chain seq x y z
N MET A 1 28.77 -9.46 -9.47
CA MET A 1 27.33 -9.76 -9.68
C MET A 1 27.20 -10.81 -10.78
N PRO A 2 26.27 -11.77 -10.69
CA PRO A 2 26.05 -12.75 -11.74
C PRO A 2 25.77 -12.11 -13.11
N SER A 3 26.31 -12.69 -14.19
CA SER A 3 26.24 -12.13 -15.55
C SER A 3 24.81 -12.00 -16.10
N PHE A 4 23.91 -12.91 -15.72
CA PHE A 4 22.51 -12.84 -16.14
C PHE A 4 21.77 -11.64 -15.54
N LEU A 5 22.11 -11.19 -14.33
CA LEU A 5 21.54 -9.98 -13.72
C LEU A 5 22.06 -8.73 -14.42
N LEU A 6 23.35 -8.69 -14.81
CA LEU A 6 23.90 -7.58 -15.59
C LEU A 6 23.20 -7.45 -16.95
N ALA A 7 22.93 -8.58 -17.61
CA ALA A 7 22.18 -8.59 -18.86
C ALA A 7 20.75 -8.04 -18.67
N ALA A 8 20.06 -8.43 -17.59
CA ALA A 8 18.74 -7.90 -17.25
C ALA A 8 18.77 -6.39 -16.94
N CYS A 9 19.76 -5.92 -16.18
CA CYS A 9 19.94 -4.49 -15.90
C CYS A 9 20.10 -3.67 -17.19
N ARG A 10 20.90 -4.14 -18.14
CA ARG A 10 21.08 -3.47 -19.44
C ARG A 10 19.78 -3.37 -20.26
N VAL A 11 18.91 -4.37 -20.17
CA VAL A 11 17.57 -4.31 -20.78
C VAL A 11 16.73 -3.21 -20.12
N PHE A 12 16.76 -3.11 -18.79
CA PHE A 12 16.04 -2.07 -18.05
C PHE A 12 16.57 -0.65 -18.33
N GLU A 13 17.90 -0.48 -18.40
CA GLU A 13 18.56 0.79 -18.75
C GLU A 13 18.15 1.27 -20.15
N ARG A 14 18.19 0.37 -21.16
CA ARG A 14 17.76 0.69 -22.53
C ARG A 14 16.32 1.15 -22.63
N ASN A 15 15.45 0.64 -21.75
CA ASN A 15 14.04 1.01 -21.69
C ASN A 15 13.77 2.29 -20.87
N GLY A 16 14.81 3.02 -20.44
CA GLY A 16 14.67 4.27 -19.68
C GLY A 16 14.13 4.08 -18.26
N LYS A 17 14.09 2.84 -17.76
CA LYS A 17 13.52 2.50 -16.44
C LYS A 17 14.53 2.54 -15.29
N CYS A 18 15.80 2.82 -15.57
CA CYS A 18 16.85 2.88 -14.55
C CYS A 18 17.25 4.32 -14.24
N ARG A 19 17.17 4.73 -12.96
CA ARG A 19 17.72 6.01 -12.48
C ARG A 19 19.15 5.82 -11.96
N GLY A 20 20.10 5.69 -12.89
CA GLY A 20 21.44 6.27 -12.72
C GLY A 20 22.51 5.52 -11.93
N TYR A 21 22.34 4.25 -11.53
CA TYR A 21 23.46 3.50 -10.93
C TYR A 21 24.17 2.63 -11.97
N LYS A 22 25.44 2.96 -12.26
CA LYS A 22 26.32 2.11 -13.08
C LYS A 22 26.73 0.89 -12.29
N ILE A 23 25.96 -0.19 -12.39
CA ILE A 23 26.24 -1.43 -11.65
C ILE A 23 27.60 -2.04 -12.07
N ASP A 24 28.03 -1.76 -13.30
CA ASP A 24 29.31 -2.18 -13.87
C ASP A 24 30.54 -1.51 -13.20
N SER A 25 30.36 -0.47 -12.38
CA SER A 25 31.47 0.23 -11.71
C SER A 25 31.70 -0.17 -10.25
N LEU A 26 31.02 -1.20 -9.74
CA LEU A 26 31.18 -1.64 -8.36
C LEU A 26 32.40 -2.56 -8.18
N PRO A 27 33.17 -2.45 -7.08
CA PRO A 27 34.33 -3.30 -6.83
C PRO A 27 33.97 -4.79 -6.74
N GLU A 28 34.90 -5.69 -7.07
CA GLU A 28 34.70 -7.13 -6.92
C GLU A 28 34.37 -7.56 -5.48
N ALA A 29 34.89 -6.82 -4.49
CA ALA A 29 34.64 -7.05 -3.07
C ALA A 29 33.24 -6.57 -2.60
N GLN A 30 32.42 -6.01 -3.49
CA GLN A 30 31.08 -5.55 -3.16
C GLN A 30 30.24 -6.68 -2.56
N LYS A 31 29.67 -6.43 -1.39
CA LYS A 31 28.73 -7.33 -0.73
C LYS A 31 27.30 -6.97 -1.12
N TRP A 32 26.45 -7.99 -1.23
CA TRP A 32 25.06 -7.85 -1.65
C TRP A 32 24.15 -8.53 -0.65
N VAL A 33 22.96 -7.97 -0.45
CA VAL A 33 21.84 -8.64 0.20
C VAL A 33 20.80 -8.86 -0.88
N ALA A 34 20.48 -10.11 -1.17
CA ALA A 34 19.39 -10.48 -2.06
C ALA A 34 18.18 -10.86 -1.21
N MET A 35 17.04 -10.23 -1.49
CA MET A 35 15.77 -10.53 -0.85
C MET A 35 14.82 -11.01 -1.94
N GLU A 36 14.28 -12.21 -1.77
CA GLU A 36 13.30 -12.80 -2.67
C GLU A 36 11.89 -12.58 -2.11
N PHE A 37 10.98 -12.10 -2.97
CA PHE A 37 9.60 -11.80 -2.61
C PHE A 37 8.64 -12.45 -3.63
N ASN A 38 7.41 -12.70 -3.20
CA ASN A 38 6.35 -13.11 -4.11
C ASN A 38 6.06 -12.00 -5.14
N ASP A 39 5.74 -12.38 -6.38
CA ASP A 39 5.21 -11.45 -7.38
C ASP A 39 3.79 -10.99 -7.00
N CYS A 40 3.72 -9.76 -6.47
CA CYS A 40 2.48 -9.14 -5.99
C CYS A 40 1.84 -8.21 -7.04
N GLY A 41 2.23 -8.31 -8.31
CA GLY A 41 1.67 -7.48 -9.39
C GLY A 41 2.37 -6.12 -9.51
N HIS A 42 1.61 -5.07 -9.82
CA HIS A 42 2.14 -3.75 -10.16
C HIS A 42 1.73 -2.69 -9.14
N THR A 43 2.42 -1.54 -9.16
CA THR A 43 2.15 -0.46 -8.21
C THR A 43 0.80 0.20 -8.46
N LEU A 44 0.17 0.70 -7.40
CA LEU A 44 -1.10 1.41 -7.49
C LEU A 44 -0.99 2.69 -8.35
N HIS A 45 0.19 3.30 -8.38
CA HIS A 45 0.47 4.46 -9.22
C HIS A 45 0.51 4.11 -10.72
N GLY A 46 0.90 2.88 -11.06
CA GLY A 46 0.98 2.43 -12.45
C GLY A 46 -0.38 2.32 -13.10
N GLU A 47 -1.30 1.57 -12.48
CA GLU A 47 -2.65 1.37 -13.02
C GLU A 47 -3.66 1.08 -11.90
N LEU A 48 -4.73 1.88 -11.88
CA LEU A 48 -5.82 1.74 -10.92
C LEU A 48 -6.84 0.69 -11.37
N PRO A 49 -7.50 -0.02 -10.43
CA PRO A 49 -8.63 -0.88 -10.79
C PRO A 49 -9.70 -0.08 -11.55
N SER A 50 -10.16 -0.59 -12.70
CA SER A 50 -11.21 0.05 -13.50
C SER A 50 -12.57 0.08 -12.79
N CYS A 51 -12.82 -0.93 -11.94
CA CYS A 51 -14.03 -1.05 -11.13
C CYS A 51 -13.94 -0.21 -9.83
N ALA A 52 -14.97 0.61 -9.58
CA ALA A 52 -15.08 1.41 -8.36
C ALA A 52 -15.10 0.59 -7.06
N VAL A 53 -15.76 -0.58 -7.03
CA VAL A 53 -15.76 -1.46 -5.85
C VAL A 53 -14.36 -2.03 -5.62
N GLY A 54 -13.65 -2.40 -6.69
CA GLY A 54 -12.26 -2.85 -6.61
C GLY A 54 -11.36 -1.81 -5.92
N ARG A 55 -11.57 -0.52 -6.17
CA ARG A 55 -10.83 0.55 -5.49
C ARG A 55 -11.17 0.67 -4.00
N LEU A 56 -12.45 0.53 -3.64
CA LEU A 56 -12.87 0.46 -2.23
C LEU A 56 -12.24 -0.76 -1.53
N SER A 57 -12.18 -1.90 -2.21
CA SER A 57 -11.51 -3.11 -1.71
C SER A 57 -10.01 -2.88 -1.51
N VAL A 58 -9.32 -2.23 -2.47
CA VAL A 58 -7.90 -1.91 -2.34
C VAL A 58 -7.66 -1.05 -1.09
N PHE A 59 -8.47 -0.01 -0.89
CA PHE A 59 -8.39 0.81 0.31
C PHE A 59 -8.66 0.01 1.59
N ALA A 60 -9.73 -0.81 1.60
CA ALA A 60 -10.12 -1.64 2.74
C ALA A 60 -9.03 -2.63 3.16
N GLN A 61 -8.41 -3.32 2.19
CA GLN A 61 -7.29 -4.23 2.44
C GLN A 61 -6.07 -3.48 2.97
N THR A 62 -5.73 -2.32 2.38
CA THR A 62 -4.59 -1.50 2.82
C THR A 62 -4.76 -1.03 4.26
N VAL A 63 -5.94 -0.52 4.63
CA VAL A 63 -6.17 -0.01 5.99
C VAL A 63 -6.24 -1.13 7.04
N LEU A 64 -6.78 -2.30 6.68
CA LEU A 64 -6.77 -3.47 7.57
C LEU A 64 -5.35 -3.99 7.80
N ALA A 65 -4.53 -4.11 6.75
CA ALA A 65 -3.14 -4.51 6.88
C ALA A 65 -2.36 -3.55 7.81
N MET A 66 -2.54 -2.24 7.62
CA MET A 66 -1.95 -1.23 8.51
C MET A 66 -2.48 -1.31 9.94
N ALA A 67 -3.78 -1.53 10.15
CA ALA A 67 -4.36 -1.65 11.48
C ALA A 67 -3.86 -2.89 12.23
N VAL A 68 -3.76 -4.03 11.55
CA VAL A 68 -3.18 -5.26 12.12
C VAL A 68 -1.71 -5.04 12.47
N ALA A 69 -0.92 -4.42 11.58
CA ALA A 69 0.49 -4.16 11.83
C ALA A 69 0.72 -3.10 12.94
N GLU A 70 -0.12 -2.07 13.03
CA GLU A 70 -0.13 -1.14 14.17
C GLU A 70 -0.39 -1.90 15.47
N ARG A 71 -1.38 -2.81 15.49
CA ARG A 71 -1.76 -3.55 16.68
C ARG A 71 -0.70 -4.53 17.13
N GLN A 72 -0.10 -5.27 16.20
CA GLN A 72 0.85 -6.33 16.53
C GLN A 72 2.27 -5.81 16.74
N LEU A 73 2.68 -4.80 15.96
CA LEU A 73 4.07 -4.38 15.87
C LEU A 73 4.27 -2.89 16.19
N CYS A 74 3.22 -2.13 16.51
CA CYS A 74 3.31 -0.67 16.58
C CYS A 74 3.97 -0.10 15.30
N LEU A 75 3.57 -0.63 14.14
CA LEU A 75 4.14 -0.27 12.84
C LEU A 75 3.73 1.15 12.43
N GLU A 76 4.71 1.95 12.03
CA GLU A 76 4.56 3.13 11.20
C GLU A 76 5.27 2.86 9.87
N HIS A 77 4.57 2.91 8.74
CA HIS A 77 5.22 2.67 7.43
C HIS A 77 6.16 3.82 7.04
N ARG A 78 5.71 5.05 7.34
CA ARG A 78 6.39 6.34 7.12
C ARG A 78 6.62 6.76 5.66
N ASP A 79 6.49 5.84 4.71
CA ASP A 79 6.55 6.15 3.28
C ASP A 79 5.52 5.36 2.45
N LEU A 80 4.26 5.34 2.91
CA LEU A 80 3.20 4.53 2.28
C LEU A 80 2.53 5.31 1.14
N HIS A 81 3.30 5.63 0.10
CA HIS A 81 2.79 6.21 -1.14
C HIS A 81 2.29 5.13 -2.11
N MET A 82 1.66 5.56 -3.21
CA MET A 82 1.05 4.67 -4.20
C MET A 82 2.02 3.68 -4.85
N ASP A 83 3.31 4.03 -4.96
CA ASP A 83 4.33 3.09 -5.45
C ASP A 83 4.68 1.95 -4.46
N ASN A 84 4.27 2.07 -3.19
CA ASN A 84 4.51 1.08 -2.13
C ASN A 84 3.26 0.25 -1.79
N VAL A 85 2.21 0.40 -2.59
CA VAL A 85 1.01 -0.44 -2.55
C VAL A 85 0.91 -1.15 -3.89
N LEU A 86 1.10 -2.46 -3.87
CA LEU A 86 0.98 -3.31 -5.05
C LEU A 86 -0.42 -3.89 -5.14
N ILE A 87 -0.93 -4.01 -6.37
CA ILE A 87 -2.17 -4.71 -6.66
C ILE A 87 -1.92 -5.83 -7.66
N ARG A 88 -2.57 -6.96 -7.41
CA ARG A 88 -2.58 -8.09 -8.35
C ARG A 88 -4.00 -8.37 -8.81
N PRO A 89 -4.40 -7.89 -10.01
CA PRO A 89 -5.66 -8.31 -10.60
C PRO A 89 -5.59 -9.77 -11.05
N ARG A 90 -6.73 -10.47 -11.05
CA ARG A 90 -6.80 -11.77 -11.71
C ARG A 90 -6.68 -11.60 -13.22
N LEU A 91 -5.75 -12.33 -13.82
CA LEU A 91 -5.62 -12.46 -15.26
C LEU A 91 -6.69 -13.43 -15.77
N LYS A 92 -7.41 -13.04 -16.84
CA LYS A 92 -8.34 -13.92 -17.54
C LYS A 92 -7.84 -14.05 -18.98
N GLY A 93 -7.05 -15.10 -19.24
CA GLY A 93 -6.28 -15.22 -20.49
C GLY A 93 -5.14 -14.20 -20.56
N ASN A 94 -4.91 -13.61 -21.76
CA ASN A 94 -3.84 -12.63 -22.00
C ASN A 94 -4.28 -11.17 -21.76
N ALA A 95 -5.52 -10.93 -21.32
CA ALA A 95 -6.03 -9.60 -21.02
C ALA A 95 -6.15 -9.40 -19.51
N MET A 96 -5.79 -8.20 -19.06
CA MET A 96 -6.08 -7.79 -17.69
C MET A 96 -7.59 -7.60 -17.60
N GLY A 97 -8.29 -8.48 -16.88
CA GLY A 97 -9.72 -8.34 -16.64
C GLY A 97 -10.01 -7.04 -15.86
N ALA A 98 -11.27 -6.72 -15.60
CA ALA A 98 -11.69 -5.56 -14.81
C ALA A 98 -11.19 -5.52 -13.33
N GLY A 99 -10.26 -6.43 -12.99
CA GLY A 99 -9.38 -6.31 -11.84
C GLY A 99 -9.98 -6.70 -10.50
N CYS A 100 -11.17 -7.33 -10.47
CA CYS A 100 -11.80 -7.73 -9.21
C CYS A 100 -11.66 -9.24 -8.97
N ASP A 101 -11.22 -9.59 -7.76
CA ASP A 101 -11.22 -10.95 -7.22
C ASP A 101 -12.45 -11.11 -6.29
N THR A 102 -13.07 -12.28 -6.28
CA THR A 102 -14.20 -12.65 -5.41
C THR A 102 -13.78 -12.79 -3.95
N ASP A 103 -12.51 -13.12 -3.70
CA ASP A 103 -12.01 -13.58 -2.41
C ASP A 103 -10.90 -12.65 -1.91
N ALA A 104 -11.24 -11.38 -1.68
CA ALA A 104 -10.35 -10.48 -0.95
C ALA A 104 -10.05 -11.07 0.45
N PRO A 105 -8.79 -11.02 0.94
CA PRO A 105 -8.43 -11.68 2.19
C PRO A 105 -9.10 -10.98 3.39
N SER A 106 -9.71 -11.78 4.27
CA SER A 106 -10.18 -11.32 5.58
C SER A 106 -8.99 -11.00 6.51
N SER A 107 -9.20 -10.11 7.49
CA SER A 107 -8.23 -9.84 8.55
C SER A 107 -8.90 -9.85 9.92
N THR A 108 -8.20 -10.36 10.94
CA THR A 108 -8.68 -10.32 12.33
C THR A 108 -8.02 -9.19 13.10
N LEU A 109 -8.81 -8.27 13.65
CA LEU A 109 -8.36 -7.16 14.49
C LEU A 109 -9.12 -7.17 15.82
N ASP A 110 -8.40 -7.20 16.94
CA ASP A 110 -8.99 -7.28 18.29
C ASP A 110 -10.04 -8.40 18.44
N GLY A 111 -9.82 -9.54 17.78
CA GLY A 111 -10.75 -10.69 17.78
C GLY A 111 -11.96 -10.57 16.86
N THR A 112 -12.13 -9.45 16.15
CA THR A 112 -13.18 -9.27 15.13
C THR A 112 -12.63 -9.56 13.75
N VAL A 113 -13.33 -10.40 12.97
CA VAL A 113 -13.01 -10.66 11.56
C VAL A 113 -13.61 -9.53 10.72
N HIS A 114 -12.79 -8.95 9.86
CA HIS A 114 -13.18 -7.93 8.89
C HIS A 114 -12.97 -8.47 7.48
N GLN A 115 -14.03 -8.45 6.68
CA GLN A 115 -14.00 -8.95 5.30
C GLN A 115 -14.12 -7.77 4.31
N PRO A 116 -13.07 -7.41 3.56
CA PRO A 116 -13.21 -6.46 2.46
C PRO A 116 -14.19 -6.95 1.41
N CYS A 117 -14.82 -6.01 0.70
CA CYS A 117 -15.51 -6.33 -0.55
C CYS A 117 -14.55 -6.94 -1.59
N ALA A 118 -15.11 -7.65 -2.57
CA ALA A 118 -14.37 -8.23 -3.67
C ALA A 118 -13.52 -7.17 -4.42
N GLY A 119 -12.29 -7.54 -4.78
CA GLY A 119 -11.31 -6.65 -5.39
C GLY A 119 -9.94 -7.32 -5.55
N PRO A 120 -8.97 -6.70 -6.23
CA PRO A 120 -7.66 -7.31 -6.44
C PRO A 120 -6.93 -7.50 -5.11
N SER A 121 -6.04 -8.49 -5.03
CA SER A 121 -5.20 -8.66 -3.84
C SER A 121 -4.24 -7.47 -3.69
N VAL A 122 -4.06 -7.02 -2.45
CA VAL A 122 -3.17 -5.92 -2.10
C VAL A 122 -1.96 -6.38 -1.30
N SER A 123 -0.79 -5.87 -1.64
CA SER A 123 0.44 -6.05 -0.86
C SER A 123 1.10 -4.70 -0.56
N ILE A 124 1.55 -4.49 0.67
CA ILE A 124 2.33 -3.31 1.07
C ILE A 124 3.82 -3.68 1.05
N ILE A 125 4.64 -2.86 0.42
CA ILE A 125 6.07 -3.09 0.25
C ILE A 125 6.91 -1.89 0.69
N ASP A 126 8.23 -2.07 0.66
CA ASP A 126 9.23 -1.05 0.95
C ASP A 126 9.13 -0.44 2.36
N PHE A 127 9.57 -1.24 3.32
CA PHE A 127 9.66 -0.84 4.73
C PHE A 127 10.96 -0.05 5.02
N THR A 128 11.63 0.51 4.00
CA THR A 128 12.93 1.18 4.14
C THR A 128 12.91 2.33 5.12
N PHE A 129 11.78 3.02 5.31
CA PHE A 129 11.65 4.10 6.31
C PHE A 129 10.76 3.75 7.49
N SER A 130 10.28 2.50 7.56
CA SER A 130 9.35 2.07 8.57
C SER A 130 9.95 2.05 9.98
N ARG A 131 9.06 2.11 10.96
CA ARG A 131 9.36 1.94 12.38
C ARG A 131 8.43 0.90 12.96
N LEU A 132 8.96 -0.05 13.71
CA LEU A 132 8.17 -1.06 14.42
C LEU A 132 8.83 -1.47 15.72
N ASN A 133 8.07 -2.14 16.59
CA ASN A 133 8.54 -2.80 17.79
C ASN A 133 8.59 -4.31 17.57
N MET A 134 9.74 -4.91 17.82
CA MET A 134 9.94 -6.36 17.83
C MET A 134 10.60 -6.74 19.17
N ASN A 135 9.94 -7.58 19.97
CA ASN A 135 10.46 -8.07 21.26
C ASN A 135 10.98 -6.96 22.20
N ALA A 136 10.16 -5.94 22.45
CA ALA A 136 10.49 -4.74 23.25
C ALA A 136 11.66 -3.88 22.72
N THR A 137 12.24 -4.22 21.56
CA THR A 137 13.22 -3.41 20.85
C THR A 137 12.56 -2.73 19.64
N TYR A 138 12.79 -1.44 19.45
CA TYR A 138 12.27 -0.76 18.26
C TYR A 138 13.30 -0.82 17.13
N LEU A 139 12.84 -1.14 15.93
CA LEU A 139 13.60 -1.03 14.69
C LEU A 139 13.12 0.23 13.98
N SER A 140 14.07 1.09 13.60
CA SER A 140 13.82 2.29 12.81
C SER A 140 15.02 2.51 11.91
N SER A 141 14.75 2.86 10.66
CA SER A 141 15.79 3.15 9.69
C SER A 141 16.59 4.40 10.08
N ASN A 142 17.89 4.38 9.76
CA ASN A 142 18.86 5.32 10.31
C ASN A 142 18.74 6.73 9.70
N LYS A 143 19.08 7.74 10.52
CA LYS A 143 18.84 9.19 10.31
C LYS A 143 19.47 9.79 9.04
N THR A 144 20.48 9.17 8.44
CA THR A 144 21.30 9.80 7.40
C THR A 144 20.60 9.87 6.05
N LEU A 145 19.83 8.85 5.67
CA LEU A 145 19.13 8.79 4.37
C LEU A 145 17.93 9.76 4.28
N LEU A 146 17.34 10.17 5.40
CA LEU A 146 16.17 11.08 5.39
C LEU A 146 16.51 12.56 5.46
N LYS A 147 17.70 12.93 5.95
CA LYS A 147 18.13 14.35 5.97
C LYS A 147 18.26 14.94 4.57
N GLU A 148 18.58 14.10 3.57
CA GLU A 148 18.67 14.52 2.17
C GLU A 148 17.29 14.55 1.48
N VAL A 149 16.34 13.73 1.94
CA VAL A 149 14.96 13.66 1.38
C VAL A 149 14.05 14.74 1.96
N GLN A 150 14.28 15.17 3.21
CA GLN A 150 13.45 16.17 3.89
C GLN A 150 14.24 17.48 4.07
N ASN A 151 14.22 18.33 3.04
CA ASN A 151 14.68 19.71 3.16
C ASN A 151 13.93 20.44 4.29
N GLY A 152 14.58 20.61 5.45
CA GLY A 152 14.26 21.67 6.41
C GLY A 152 13.50 21.30 7.69
N ALA A 153 13.16 20.03 7.96
CA ALA A 153 12.57 19.67 9.25
C ALA A 153 13.62 19.10 10.20
N SER A 154 14.09 19.92 11.15
CA SER A 154 14.86 19.49 12.33
C SER A 154 14.00 18.67 13.31
N GLY A 155 13.29 17.65 12.81
CA GLY A 155 12.55 16.70 13.62
C GLY A 155 13.48 15.57 14.05
N SER A 156 13.79 15.49 15.34
CA SER A 156 14.41 14.29 15.91
C SER A 156 13.56 13.07 15.53
N TYR A 157 14.15 12.10 14.83
CA TYR A 157 13.50 10.81 14.54
C TYR A 157 12.96 10.23 15.85
N GLU A 158 11.65 10.29 16.02
CA GLU A 158 11.00 10.06 17.30
C GLU A 158 10.87 8.55 17.52
N LYS A 159 11.48 8.07 18.61
CA LYS A 159 11.41 6.65 19.03
C LYS A 159 9.98 6.20 19.37
N ARG A 160 9.15 7.16 19.79
CA ARG A 160 7.77 6.94 20.23
C ARG A 160 6.89 6.59 19.04
N PHE A 161 6.03 5.60 19.25
CA PHE A 161 5.01 5.21 18.29
C PHE A 161 3.99 6.33 18.09
N LYS A 162 3.82 6.78 16.84
CA LYS A 162 2.89 7.84 16.42
C LYS A 162 2.04 7.37 15.22
N PRO A 163 1.02 6.54 15.44
CA PRO A 163 0.25 5.91 14.36
C PRO A 163 -0.54 6.89 13.48
N ARG A 164 -0.72 8.14 13.92
CA ARG A 164 -1.41 9.16 13.12
C ARG A 164 -0.79 9.36 11.75
N GLY A 165 0.53 9.15 11.62
CA GLY A 165 1.24 9.20 10.34
C GLY A 165 0.70 8.20 9.32
N ASN A 166 0.30 7.00 9.75
CA ASN A 166 -0.32 6.01 8.87
C ASN A 166 -1.65 6.53 8.32
N CYS A 167 -2.50 7.17 9.15
CA CYS A 167 -3.75 7.77 8.68
C CYS A 167 -3.53 8.91 7.67
N ILE A 168 -2.40 9.64 7.74
CA ILE A 168 -2.07 10.67 6.75
C ILE A 168 -1.81 10.00 5.39
N TRP A 169 -0.95 8.98 5.35
CA TRP A 169 -0.66 8.23 4.13
C TRP A 169 -1.89 7.53 3.56
N LEU A 170 -2.71 6.90 4.41
CA LEU A 170 -3.99 6.31 4.00
C LEU A 170 -4.93 7.37 3.40
N GLY A 171 -4.89 8.61 3.88
CA GLY A 171 -5.62 9.74 3.29
C GLY A 171 -5.14 10.08 1.89
N VAL A 172 -3.82 10.11 1.68
CA VAL A 172 -3.22 10.32 0.35
C VAL A 172 -3.65 9.22 -0.63
N ILE A 173 -3.62 7.95 -0.18
CA ILE A 173 -4.08 6.82 -0.98
C ILE A 173 -5.59 6.93 -1.29
N ALA A 174 -6.41 7.29 -0.30
CA ALA A 174 -7.86 7.45 -0.50
C ALA A 174 -8.18 8.57 -1.50
N GLU A 175 -7.48 9.71 -1.43
CA GLU A 175 -7.62 10.79 -2.43
C GLU A 175 -7.20 10.30 -3.82
N TYR A 176 -6.07 9.59 -3.93
CA TYR A 176 -5.60 9.04 -5.21
C TYR A 176 -6.58 8.03 -5.83
N LEU A 177 -7.18 7.16 -5.01
CA LEU A 177 -8.20 6.21 -5.47
C LEU A 177 -9.50 6.89 -5.89
N LYS A 178 -9.80 8.05 -5.29
CA LYS A 178 -10.99 8.88 -5.59
C LYS A 178 -10.88 9.64 -6.91
N THR A 179 -9.69 10.11 -7.30
CA THR A 179 -9.51 11.02 -8.47
C THR A 179 -9.74 10.37 -9.82
N ALA A 180 -9.63 9.04 -9.93
CA ALA A 180 -9.87 8.38 -11.19
C ALA A 180 -11.37 8.22 -11.47
N GLU A 181 -11.80 8.51 -12.69
CA GLU A 181 -13.14 8.11 -13.12
C GLU A 181 -13.20 6.57 -13.26
N PRO A 182 -14.24 5.89 -12.77
CA PRO A 182 -14.45 4.48 -13.05
C PRO A 182 -14.68 4.30 -14.56
N THR A 183 -13.79 3.57 -15.22
CA THR A 183 -13.95 3.26 -16.65
C THR A 183 -14.97 2.15 -16.88
N VAL A 184 -15.35 1.44 -15.81
CA VAL A 184 -16.29 0.33 -15.83
C VAL A 184 -17.28 0.49 -14.68
N THR A 185 -18.57 0.62 -15.02
CA THR A 185 -19.68 0.74 -14.06
C THR A 185 -20.15 -0.60 -13.52
N GLN A 186 -19.91 -1.69 -14.28
CA GLN A 186 -20.23 -3.07 -13.92
C GLN A 186 -19.10 -3.99 -14.36
N CYS A 187 -18.56 -4.81 -13.46
CA CYS A 187 -17.56 -5.81 -13.81
C CYS A 187 -18.11 -7.22 -13.64
N GLU A 188 -17.33 -8.23 -14.05
CA GLU A 188 -17.73 -9.63 -13.95
C GLU A 188 -18.04 -10.10 -12.52
N VAL A 189 -17.55 -9.38 -11.51
CA VAL A 189 -17.79 -9.65 -10.08
C VAL A 189 -18.84 -8.71 -9.49
N HIS A 190 -18.91 -7.48 -9.98
CA HIS A 190 -19.81 -6.44 -9.50
C HIS A 190 -20.79 -6.08 -10.60
N HIS A 191 -21.91 -6.80 -10.65
CA HIS A 191 -22.95 -6.63 -11.68
C HIS A 191 -23.81 -5.38 -11.48
N SER A 192 -23.74 -4.73 -10.32
CA SER A 192 -24.45 -3.49 -10.02
C SER A 192 -23.50 -2.30 -9.94
N SER A 193 -23.93 -1.16 -10.47
CA SER A 193 -23.20 0.10 -10.31
C SER A 193 -23.16 0.51 -8.83
N VAL A 194 -22.02 1.05 -8.41
CA VAL A 194 -21.87 1.61 -7.06
C VAL A 194 -22.62 2.93 -6.99
N THR A 195 -23.65 3.00 -6.16
CA THR A 195 -24.32 4.26 -5.84
C THR A 195 -23.54 5.04 -4.77
N ASN A 196 -23.63 6.37 -4.83
CA ASN A 196 -23.08 7.29 -3.83
C ASN A 196 -21.56 7.14 -3.59
N LEU A 197 -20.79 6.84 -4.65
CA LEU A 197 -19.35 6.61 -4.55
C LEU A 197 -18.60 7.82 -3.96
N GLU A 198 -18.97 9.04 -4.38
CA GLU A 198 -18.39 10.26 -3.83
C GLU A 198 -18.68 10.41 -2.34
N THR A 199 -19.93 10.16 -1.91
CA THR A 199 -20.31 10.17 -0.49
C THR A 199 -19.50 9.16 0.32
N LYS A 200 -19.28 7.95 -0.23
CA LYS A 200 -18.46 6.91 0.40
C LYS A 200 -17.02 7.37 0.58
N TRP A 201 -16.39 7.93 -0.45
CA TRP A 201 -15.03 8.47 -0.33
C TRP A 201 -14.93 9.64 0.64
N ASN A 202 -15.90 10.56 0.64
CA ASN A 202 -15.93 11.67 1.58
C ASN A 202 -16.08 11.18 3.03
N ALA A 203 -16.88 10.13 3.27
CA ALA A 203 -16.97 9.50 4.58
C ALA A 203 -15.63 8.90 5.02
N ILE A 204 -14.93 8.18 4.14
CA ILE A 204 -13.58 7.65 4.39
C ILE A 204 -12.61 8.75 4.77
N LEU A 205 -12.53 9.81 3.96
CA LEU A 205 -11.61 10.92 4.16
C LEU A 205 -11.90 11.67 5.47
N ASN A 206 -13.17 11.87 5.81
CA ASN A 206 -13.56 12.50 7.07
C ASN A 206 -13.20 11.63 8.29
N LEU A 207 -13.42 10.32 8.20
CA LEU A 207 -13.00 9.37 9.23
C LEU A 207 -11.48 9.38 9.41
N LEU A 208 -10.70 9.36 8.33
CA LEU A 208 -9.23 9.43 8.41
C LEU A 208 -8.72 10.73 9.05
N LYS A 209 -9.40 11.86 8.81
CA LYS A 209 -9.04 13.14 9.43
C LYS A 209 -9.15 13.10 10.95
N THR A 210 -10.21 12.48 11.47
CA THR A 210 -10.51 12.40 12.91
C THR A 210 -9.89 11.18 13.60
N SER A 211 -9.38 10.21 12.82
CA SER A 211 -8.79 8.99 13.35
C SER A 211 -7.38 9.21 13.89
N LYS A 212 -7.09 8.61 15.05
CA LYS A 212 -5.78 8.69 15.69
C LYS A 212 -4.78 7.66 15.15
N SER A 213 -5.28 6.58 14.55
CA SER A 213 -4.52 5.45 14.03
C SER A 213 -5.35 4.66 13.00
N ALA A 214 -4.73 3.77 12.21
CA ALA A 214 -5.47 2.88 11.31
C ALA A 214 -6.41 1.96 12.11
N VAL A 215 -5.99 1.51 13.29
CA VAL A 215 -6.87 0.78 14.24
C VAL A 215 -8.11 1.59 14.62
N ASP A 216 -7.96 2.87 14.98
CA ASP A 216 -9.07 3.75 15.34
C ASP A 216 -10.01 3.99 14.15
N PHE A 217 -9.44 4.14 12.95
CA PHE A 217 -10.21 4.22 11.71
C PHE A 217 -11.08 2.98 11.50
N VAL A 218 -10.49 1.77 11.60
CA VAL A 218 -11.24 0.51 11.38
C VAL A 218 -12.40 0.39 12.37
N LYS A 219 -12.19 0.76 13.65
CA LYS A 219 -13.25 0.77 14.67
C LYS A 219 -14.39 1.73 14.33
N LYS A 220 -14.08 2.98 13.95
CA LYS A 220 -15.11 3.96 13.57
C LYS A 220 -15.84 3.55 12.28
N ALA A 221 -15.12 2.97 11.33
CA ALA A 221 -15.69 2.51 10.06
C ALA A 221 -16.74 1.40 10.24
N GLN A 222 -16.68 0.59 11.30
CA GLN A 222 -17.71 -0.40 11.62
C GLN A 222 -19.11 0.22 11.85
N THR A 223 -19.17 1.49 12.25
CA THR A 223 -20.44 2.21 12.45
C THR A 223 -20.73 3.20 11.34
N GLU A 224 -19.70 3.94 10.88
CA GLU A 224 -19.86 5.11 10.01
C GLU A 224 -19.56 4.82 8.53
N ALA A 225 -18.87 3.71 8.22
CA ALA A 225 -18.48 3.33 6.85
C ALA A 225 -18.62 1.81 6.62
N LYS A 226 -19.76 1.24 7.03
CA LYS A 226 -20.06 -0.21 6.95
C LYS A 226 -19.91 -0.81 5.55
N PHE A 227 -19.94 0.00 4.50
CA PHE A 227 -19.73 -0.45 3.14
C PHE A 227 -18.29 -0.93 2.85
N LEU A 228 -17.32 -0.67 3.74
CA LEU A 228 -15.94 -1.12 3.58
C LEU A 228 -15.72 -2.58 3.99
N PHE A 229 -16.48 -3.06 4.97
CA PHE A 229 -16.31 -4.37 5.59
C PHE A 229 -17.64 -5.10 5.64
N LEU A 230 -17.71 -6.28 5.04
CA LEU A 230 -18.84 -7.19 5.05
C LEU A 230 -18.94 -7.94 6.38
#